data_AF-A0A7J9L3K1-F1
#
_entry.id   AF-A0A7J9L3K1-F1
#
_cell.length_a   1.000
_cell.length_b   1.000
_cell.length_c   1.000
_cell.angle_alpha   90.00
_cell.angle_beta   90.00
_cell.angle_gamma   90.00
#
_symmetry.space_group_name_H-M   'P 1'
#
loop_
_entity.id
_entity.type
_entity.pdbx_description
1 polymer ?
#
loop_
_entity_poly.entity_id
_entity_poly.type
_entity_poly.pdbx_seq_one_letter_code
_entity_poly.pdbx_strand_id
1 'polypeptide(L)'
;ELGFQDICVEGDSLTVVKKLNDEHNDRSEIADIIKELKSRYSRFRNISFRHTFRSANGAAHGIAFYGQQYDSPIYWVEEVPLDIEHLILKDMQGFREG
;
A
#
# COMPACT_ATOMS: atom_id res chain seq x y z
N GLU A 1 12.96 -12.03 -2.47
CA GLU A 1 12.33 -11.08 -1.52
C GLU A 1 13.29 -9.93 -1.28
N LEU A 2 12.77 -8.70 -1.15
CA LEU A 2 13.58 -7.48 -0.97
C LEU A 2 14.18 -7.34 0.45
N GLY A 3 13.89 -8.27 1.37
CA GLY A 3 14.56 -8.38 2.67
C GLY A 3 14.12 -7.38 3.74
N PHE A 4 13.16 -6.50 3.47
CA PHE A 4 12.65 -5.54 4.46
C PHE A 4 12.07 -6.23 5.69
N GLN A 5 12.45 -5.76 6.88
CA GLN A 5 12.05 -6.34 8.17
C GLN A 5 11.21 -5.39 9.03
N ASP A 6 11.33 -4.08 8.83
CA ASP A 6 10.57 -3.07 9.54
C ASP A 6 9.77 -2.27 8.50
N ILE A 7 8.45 -2.41 8.53
CA ILE A 7 7.56 -1.86 7.51
C ILE A 7 6.53 -0.92 8.14
N CYS A 8 6.32 0.22 7.49
CA CYS A 8 5.17 1.08 7.71
C CYS A 8 4.35 1.11 6.42
N VAL A 9 3.12 0.62 6.48
CA VAL A 9 2.18 0.65 5.35
C VAL A 9 1.22 1.81 5.57
N GLU A 10 1.20 2.74 4.64
CA GLU A 10 0.31 3.90 4.67
C GLU A 10 -0.80 3.75 3.63
N GLY A 11 -2.01 4.18 3.97
CA GLY A 11 -3.14 4.17 3.05
C GLY A 11 -4.24 5.15 3.44
N ASP A 12 -5.05 5.56 2.48
CA ASP A 12 -6.14 6.55 2.68
C ASP A 12 -7.49 5.93 3.04
N SER A 13 -7.58 4.59 3.10
CA SER A 13 -8.77 3.91 3.58
C SER A 13 -8.72 3.72 5.10
N LEU A 14 -9.30 4.67 5.84
CA LEU A 14 -9.39 4.61 7.30
C LEU A 14 -10.02 3.30 7.79
N THR A 15 -11.03 2.80 7.08
CA THR A 15 -11.71 1.54 7.40
C THR A 15 -10.75 0.35 7.34
N VAL A 16 -9.94 0.26 6.29
CA VAL A 16 -8.96 -0.83 6.12
C VAL A 16 -7.86 -0.72 7.17
N VAL A 17 -7.30 0.48 7.38
CA VAL A 17 -6.26 0.70 8.38
C VAL A 17 -6.74 0.34 9.79
N LYS A 18 -7.97 0.72 10.16
CA LYS A 18 -8.55 0.34 11.45
C LYS A 18 -8.66 -1.17 11.60
N LYS A 19 -9.17 -1.87 10.59
CA LYS A 19 -9.32 -3.35 10.62
C LYS A 19 -7.99 -4.09 10.69
N LEU A 20 -6.96 -3.57 10.04
CA LEU A 20 -5.61 -4.13 10.09
C LEU A 20 -4.96 -4.00 11.47
N ASN A 21 -5.28 -2.91 12.19
CA ASN A 21 -4.83 -2.66 13.56
C ASN A 21 -5.74 -3.26 14.64
N ASP A 22 -6.95 -3.68 14.30
CA ASP A 22 -7.89 -4.30 15.24
C ASP A 22 -7.53 -5.77 15.48
N GLU A 23 -7.53 -6.23 16.73
CA GLU A 23 -7.29 -7.64 17.07
C GLU A 23 -8.55 -8.50 16.97
N HIS A 24 -9.73 -7.88 16.87
CA HIS A 24 -10.99 -8.59 16.76
C HIS A 24 -11.17 -9.21 15.38
N ASN A 25 -12.00 -10.27 15.35
CA ASN A 25 -12.33 -10.94 14.10
C ASN A 25 -13.18 -10.04 13.21
N ASP A 26 -12.68 -9.73 12.01
CA ASP A 26 -13.42 -8.97 11.01
C ASP A 26 -14.59 -9.83 10.46
N ARG A 27 -15.78 -9.23 10.39
CA ARG A 27 -17.01 -9.86 9.85
C ARG A 27 -17.57 -9.13 8.63
N SER A 28 -16.77 -8.24 8.04
CA SER A 28 -17.14 -7.53 6.83
C SER A 28 -16.85 -8.34 5.57
N GLU A 29 -17.36 -7.83 4.44
CA GLU A 29 -17.09 -8.35 3.09
C GLU A 29 -15.59 -8.46 2.74
N ILE A 30 -14.71 -7.73 3.44
CA ILE A 30 -13.26 -7.74 3.19
C ILE A 30 -12.47 -8.57 4.23
N ALA A 31 -13.16 -9.31 5.09
CA ALA A 31 -12.52 -10.04 6.20
C ALA A 31 -11.45 -11.02 5.73
N ASP A 32 -11.68 -11.71 4.59
CA ASP A 32 -10.72 -12.66 4.03
C ASP A 32 -9.42 -11.97 3.62
N ILE A 33 -9.50 -10.79 2.99
CA ILE A 33 -8.34 -9.98 2.60
C ILE A 33 -7.57 -9.54 3.85
N ILE A 34 -8.27 -9.05 4.88
CA ILE A 34 -7.65 -8.62 6.14
C ILE A 34 -6.95 -9.78 6.83
N LYS A 35 -7.58 -10.96 6.86
CA LYS A 35 -7.01 -12.18 7.46
C LYS A 35 -5.77 -12.65 6.71
N GLU A 36 -5.80 -12.62 5.38
CA GLU A 36 -4.64 -12.95 4.55
C GLU A 36 -3.47 -12.00 4.85
N LEU A 37 -3.71 -10.68 4.88
CA LEU A 37 -2.68 -9.70 5.21
C LEU A 37 -2.09 -9.95 6.60
N LYS A 38 -2.93 -10.18 7.61
CA LYS A 38 -2.50 -10.51 8.98
C LYS A 38 -1.66 -11.77 9.05
N SER A 39 -1.98 -12.80 8.27
CA SER A 39 -1.18 -14.04 8.22
C SER A 39 0.27 -13.79 7.76
N ARG A 40 0.49 -12.73 6.98
CA ARG A 40 1.80 -12.35 6.45
C ARG A 40 2.60 -11.47 7.43
N TYR A 41 2.01 -10.95 8.51
CA TYR A 41 2.71 -10.10 9.48
C TYR A 41 3.93 -10.79 10.09
N SER A 42 3.81 -12.10 10.34
CA SER A 42 4.89 -12.94 10.92
C SER A 42 6.18 -12.98 10.08
N ARG A 43 6.13 -12.54 8.81
CA ARG A 43 7.31 -12.44 7.94
C ARG A 43 8.15 -11.20 8.21
N PHE A 44 7.62 -10.24 8.98
CA PHE A 44 8.28 -8.99 9.31
C PHE A 44 8.60 -8.96 10.80
N ARG A 45 9.74 -8.37 11.16
CA ARG A 45 10.08 -8.10 12.56
C ARG A 45 9.13 -7.07 13.15
N ASN A 46 8.87 -6.00 12.41
CA ASN A 46 7.94 -4.94 12.78
C ASN A 46 7.08 -4.56 11.57
N ILE A 47 5.77 -4.46 11.78
CA ILE A 47 4.85 -3.94 10.77
C ILE A 47 3.86 -3.00 11.45
N SER A 48 3.59 -1.86 10.82
CA SER A 48 2.60 -0.89 11.30
C SER A 48 1.76 -0.37 10.14
N PHE A 49 0.50 -0.02 10.45
CA PHE A 49 -0.45 0.50 9.48
C PHE A 49 -0.91 1.88 9.89
N ARG A 50 -0.74 2.87 9.00
CA ARG A 50 -1.11 4.26 9.26
C ARG A 50 -2.07 4.77 8.22
N HIS A 51 -3.04 5.54 8.70
CA HIS A 51 -3.93 6.26 7.82
C HIS A 51 -3.23 7.54 7.36
N THR A 52 -3.23 7.79 6.05
CA THR A 52 -2.78 9.03 5.46
C THR A 52 -3.94 9.72 4.72
N PHE A 53 -3.83 11.02 4.47
CA PHE A 53 -4.85 11.71 3.69
C PHE A 53 -4.77 11.31 2.22
N ARG A 54 -5.91 11.31 1.52
CA ARG A 54 -5.95 11.04 0.07
C ARG A 54 -5.01 11.94 -0.73
N SER A 55 -4.82 13.19 -0.31
CA SER A 55 -3.87 14.13 -0.93
C SER A 55 -2.42 13.67 -0.85
N ALA A 56 -2.07 12.87 0.17
CA ALA A 56 -0.76 12.28 0.38
C ALA A 56 -0.67 10.82 -0.15
N ASN A 57 -1.77 10.24 -0.65
CA ASN A 57 -1.80 8.91 -1.25
C ASN A 57 -1.86 8.96 -2.79
N GLY A 58 -1.34 10.04 -3.39
CA GLY A 58 -1.49 10.33 -4.82
C GLY A 58 -0.79 9.33 -5.72
N ALA A 59 0.43 8.90 -5.36
CA ALA A 59 1.18 7.91 -6.13
C ALA A 59 0.48 6.55 -6.15
N ALA A 60 0.07 6.03 -4.99
CA ALA A 60 -0.64 4.76 -4.91
C ALA A 60 -1.97 4.79 -5.68
N HIS A 61 -2.71 5.90 -5.61
CA HIS A 61 -3.92 6.09 -6.40
C HIS A 61 -3.64 6.06 -7.90
N GLY A 62 -2.60 6.77 -8.34
CA GLY A 62 -2.16 6.80 -9.73
C GLY A 62 -1.77 5.44 -10.28
N ILE A 63 -0.98 4.69 -9.51
CA ILE A 63 -0.55 3.33 -9.85
C ILE A 63 -1.77 2.39 -9.93
N ALA A 64 -2.69 2.46 -8.98
CA ALA A 64 -3.90 1.66 -8.99
C ALA A 64 -4.79 1.98 -10.20
N PHE A 65 -4.95 3.26 -10.53
CA PHE A 65 -5.71 3.71 -11.69
C PHE A 65 -5.09 3.27 -13.02
N TYR A 66 -3.76 3.36 -13.14
CA TYR A 66 -3.04 2.86 -14.31
C TYR A 66 -3.18 1.35 -14.46
N GLY A 67 -3.07 0.60 -13.36
CA GLY A 67 -3.24 -0.85 -13.34
C GLY A 67 -4.62 -1.33 -13.80
N GLN A 68 -5.68 -0.55 -13.60
CA GLN A 68 -7.04 -0.88 -14.04
C GLN A 68 -7.19 -1.02 -15.56
N GLN A 69 -6.23 -0.51 -16.34
CA GLN A 69 -6.25 -0.57 -17.80
C GLN A 69 -5.83 -1.94 -18.34
N TYR A 70 -5.39 -2.85 -17.47
CA TYR A 70 -4.82 -4.14 -17.85
C TYR A 70 -5.61 -5.29 -17.25
N ASP A 71 -5.99 -6.25 -18.10
CA ASP A 71 -6.72 -7.46 -17.69
C ASP A 71 -5.81 -8.53 -17.04
N SER A 72 -4.51 -8.25 -16.89
CA SER A 72 -3.52 -9.18 -16.37
C SER A 72 -2.46 -8.46 -15.54
N PRO A 73 -1.87 -9.11 -14.53
CA PRO A 73 -0.81 -8.52 -13.72
C PRO A 73 0.38 -8.07 -14.57
N ILE A 74 0.85 -6.86 -14.32
CA ILE A 74 2.06 -6.30 -14.92
C ILE A 74 3.14 -6.17 -13.86
N TYR A 75 4.36 -6.57 -14.21
CA TYR A 75 5.53 -6.48 -13.36
C TYR A 75 6.54 -5.52 -13.99
N TRP A 76 7.01 -4.55 -13.23
CA TRP A 76 8.10 -3.66 -13.63
C TRP A 76 9.40 -4.23 -13.07
N VAL A 77 10.40 -4.48 -13.92
CA VAL A 77 11.63 -5.18 -13.52
C VAL A 77 12.80 -4.23 -13.26
N GLU A 78 12.75 -2.99 -13.74
CA GLU A 78 13.85 -2.01 -13.55
C GLU A 78 13.33 -0.56 -13.50
N GLU A 79 12.48 -0.17 -14.46
CA GLU A 79 11.95 1.18 -14.58
C GLU A 79 10.42 1.21 -14.49
N VAL A 80 9.90 2.32 -13.97
CA VAL A 80 8.48 2.61 -13.87
C VAL A 80 8.00 3.12 -15.24
N PRO A 81 6.78 2.78 -15.69
CA PRO A 81 6.23 3.34 -16.92
C PRO A 81 6.25 4.87 -16.89
N LEU A 82 6.74 5.48 -17.97
CA LEU A 82 6.87 6.94 -18.12
C LEU A 82 5.53 7.66 -17.82
N ASP A 83 4.41 7.03 -18.14
CA ASP A 83 3.06 7.55 -17.92
C ASP A 83 2.76 7.87 -16.44
N ILE A 84 3.41 7.17 -15.50
CA ILE A 84 3.17 7.32 -14.06
C ILE A 84 4.44 7.71 -13.29
N GLU A 85 5.60 7.80 -13.94
CA GLU A 85 6.87 8.17 -13.32
C GLU A 85 6.76 9.47 -12.52
N HIS A 86 6.09 10.47 -13.10
CA HIS A 86 5.85 11.78 -12.46
C HIS A 86 5.07 11.68 -11.14
N LEU A 87 4.20 10.67 -10.98
CA LEU A 87 3.42 10.45 -9.75
C LEU A 87 4.33 9.93 -8.63
N ILE A 88 5.28 9.07 -8.96
CA ILE A 88 6.25 8.52 -8.02
C ILE A 88 7.30 9.57 -7.64
N LEU A 89 7.78 10.35 -8.61
CA LEU A 89 8.72 11.45 -8.36
C LEU A 89 8.16 12.50 -7.40
N LYS A 90 6.86 12.83 -7.52
CA LYS A 90 6.18 13.78 -6.63
C LYS A 90 6.13 13.28 -5.18
N ASP A 91 5.93 11.98 -4.99
CA ASP A 91 5.86 11.36 -3.66
C ASP A 91 7.23 11.33 -2.98
N MET A 92 8.30 11.03 -3.74
CA MET A 92 9.67 11.05 -3.24
C MET A 92 10.16 12.45 -2.84
N GLN A 93 9.62 13.51 -3.43
CA GLN A 93 9.93 14.89 -3.02
C GLN A 93 9.28 15.23 -1.68
N GLY A 94 8.02 14.80 -1.44
CA GLY A 94 7.35 14.98 -0.16
C GLY A 94 8.05 14.28 1.02
N PHE A 95 8.69 13.13 0.77
CA PHE A 95 9.48 12.42 1.78
C PHE A 95 10.79 13.12 2.17
N ARG A 96 11.33 14.00 1.30
CA ARG A 96 12.57 14.75 1.58
C ARG A 96 12.35 16.03 2.39
N GLU A 97 11.11 16.49 2.51
CA GLU A 97 10.74 17.74 3.18
C GLU A 97 10.05 17.55 4.54
N GLY A 98 9.80 16.30 4.97
CA GLY A 98 9.22 15.94 6.27
C GLY A 98 10.21 15.30 7.22
#